data_AF-A0A1G5D6Q9-F1
#
_entry.id   AF-A0A1G5D6Q9-F1
#
_cell.length_a   1.000
_cell.length_b   1.000
_cell.length_c   1.000
_cell.angle_alpha   90.00
_cell.angle_beta   90.00
_cell.angle_gamma   90.00
#
_symmetry.space_group_name_H-M   'P 1'
#
loop_
_entity.id
_entity.type
_entity.pdbx_description
1 polymer ?
#
loop_
_entity_poly.entity_id
_entity_poly.type
_entity_poly.pdbx_seq_one_letter_code
_entity_poly.pdbx_strand_id
1 'polypeptide(L)'
;MKVCPDCKSDVIEETSSTAIRVIFCIVILFLPFGIFFCWIPFIFPRKYRCKSCGNEGENSQLVDIDWRDKELIVKDEATLDEKIKPYLNNWFDSNDKQLFKIVTYKGNMLLVVLMEDNVKIYSIIEFSINSSTYKIYLKDNINKGLTSSMLEIFSEEEVLQYENKQTIEEFREWLIEKEKLVDFLNVEVM
;
A
#
# COMPACT_ATOMS: atom_id res chain seq x y z
N MET A 1 -7.77 -6.23 20.14
CA MET A 1 -8.25 -5.20 19.18
C MET A 1 -7.92 -5.69 17.79
N LYS A 2 -8.73 -5.36 16.77
CA LYS A 2 -8.49 -5.84 15.41
C LYS A 2 -7.74 -4.81 14.59
N VAL A 3 -6.72 -5.25 13.88
CA VAL A 3 -5.94 -4.42 12.96
C VAL A 3 -5.90 -5.00 11.56
N CYS A 4 -5.69 -4.11 10.59
CA CYS A 4 -5.46 -4.50 9.20
C CYS A 4 -4.19 -5.37 9.10
N PRO A 5 -4.23 -6.52 8.41
CA PRO A 5 -3.04 -7.37 8.24
C PRO A 5 -1.93 -6.70 7.42
N ASP A 6 -2.24 -5.68 6.62
CA ASP A 6 -1.29 -5.02 5.72
C ASP A 6 -0.65 -3.78 6.34
N CYS A 7 -1.46 -2.81 6.76
CA CYS A 7 -0.95 -1.54 7.30
C CYS A 7 -1.01 -1.44 8.83
N LYS A 8 -1.45 -2.51 9.53
CA LYS A 8 -1.61 -2.54 11.01
C LYS A 8 -2.50 -1.44 11.61
N SER A 9 -3.21 -0.67 10.78
CA SER A 9 -4.19 0.32 11.21
C SER A 9 -5.37 -0.34 11.92
N ASP A 10 -5.83 0.29 13.00
CA ASP A 10 -7.05 -0.06 13.75
C ASP A 10 -8.31 0.63 13.20
N VAL A 11 -8.16 1.48 12.18
CA VAL A 11 -9.28 2.20 11.56
C VAL A 11 -9.91 1.33 10.48
N ILE A 12 -10.81 0.43 10.91
CA ILE A 12 -11.51 -0.53 10.06
C ILE A 12 -13.00 -0.19 10.06
N GLU A 13 -13.59 -0.12 8.87
CA GLU A 13 -15.01 0.14 8.67
C GLU A 13 -15.70 -1.08 8.07
N GLU A 14 -16.91 -1.37 8.55
CA GLU A 14 -17.74 -2.40 7.95
C GLU A 14 -18.40 -1.84 6.69
N THR A 15 -18.10 -2.40 5.52
CA THR A 15 -18.66 -1.93 4.24
C THR A 15 -20.04 -2.51 3.96
N SER A 16 -20.40 -3.61 4.60
CA SER A 16 -21.74 -4.18 4.48
C SER A 16 -22.73 -3.44 5.36
N SER A 17 -23.59 -2.61 4.76
CA SER A 17 -24.68 -1.97 5.49
C SER A 17 -25.77 -2.98 5.85
N THR A 18 -26.01 -3.13 7.15
CA THR A 18 -27.14 -3.92 7.67
C THR A 18 -28.47 -3.36 7.17
N ALA A 19 -28.57 -2.04 7.00
CA ALA A 19 -29.79 -1.39 6.50
C ALA A 19 -30.13 -1.81 5.06
N ILE A 20 -29.14 -1.89 4.17
CA ILE A 20 -29.35 -2.35 2.78
C ILE A 20 -29.82 -3.80 2.76
N ARG A 21 -29.21 -4.66 3.60
CA ARG A 21 -29.63 -6.07 3.71
C ARG A 21 -31.09 -6.18 4.14
N VAL A 22 -31.53 -5.41 5.14
CA VAL A 22 -32.92 -5.39 5.61
C VAL A 22 -33.88 -4.93 4.51
N ILE A 23 -33.54 -3.87 3.77
CA ILE A 23 -34.35 -3.40 2.63
C ILE A 23 -34.50 -4.51 1.59
N PHE A 24 -33.40 -5.19 1.26
CA PHE A 24 -33.42 -6.31 0.31
C PHE A 24 -34.32 -7.46 0.78
N CYS A 25 -34.29 -7.78 2.08
CA CYS A 25 -35.18 -8.78 2.68
C CYS A 25 -36.66 -8.37 2.59
N ILE A 26 -36.97 -7.09 2.82
CA ILE A 26 -38.34 -6.57 2.68
C ILE A 26 -38.82 -6.73 1.24
N VAL A 27 -37.99 -6.39 0.25
CA VAL A 27 -38.33 -6.58 -1.18
C VAL A 27 -38.55 -8.07 -1.51
N ILE A 28 -37.69 -8.96 -1.02
CA ILE A 28 -37.82 -10.40 -1.24
C ILE A 28 -39.12 -10.96 -0.65
N LEU A 29 -39.61 -10.46 0.49
CA LEU A 29 -40.85 -10.93 1.11
C LEU A 29 -42.09 -10.75 0.24
N PHE A 30 -42.09 -9.80 -0.69
CA PHE A 30 -43.21 -9.59 -1.62
C PHE A 30 -43.19 -10.51 -2.85
N LEU A 31 -42.13 -11.31 -3.04
CA LEU A 31 -42.06 -12.32 -4.08
C LEU A 31 -42.73 -13.63 -3.61
N PRO A 32 -43.34 -14.41 -4.53
CA PRO A 32 -43.85 -15.73 -4.19
C PRO A 32 -42.71 -16.60 -3.64
N PHE A 33 -42.97 -17.30 -2.52
CA PHE A 33 -41.96 -18.03 -1.74
C PHE A 33 -40.84 -17.17 -1.11
N GLY A 34 -40.98 -15.85 -1.10
CA GLY A 34 -39.99 -14.91 -0.56
C GLY A 34 -39.57 -15.19 0.89
N ILE A 35 -40.50 -15.69 1.71
CA ILE A 35 -40.21 -16.07 3.10
C ILE A 35 -39.17 -17.20 3.23
N PHE A 36 -39.04 -18.06 2.22
CA PHE A 36 -38.03 -19.11 2.18
C PHE A 36 -36.65 -18.60 1.77
N PHE A 37 -36.56 -17.38 1.22
CA PHE A 37 -35.33 -16.81 0.68
C PHE A 37 -34.88 -15.53 1.40
N CYS A 38 -35.71 -14.95 2.27
CA CYS A 38 -35.43 -13.68 2.95
C CYS A 38 -34.22 -13.73 3.91
N TRP A 39 -33.73 -14.92 4.26
CA TRP A 39 -32.54 -15.11 5.10
C TRP A 39 -31.23 -15.08 4.29
N ILE A 40 -31.28 -15.24 2.96
CA ILE A 40 -30.09 -15.28 2.08
C ILE A 40 -29.14 -14.08 2.28
N PRO A 41 -29.62 -12.82 2.36
CA PRO A 41 -28.75 -11.66 2.58
C PRO A 41 -27.95 -11.68 3.89
N PHE A 42 -28.37 -12.48 4.88
CA PHE A 42 -27.68 -12.62 6.16
C PHE A 42 -26.60 -13.70 6.17
N ILE A 43 -26.62 -14.63 5.21
CA ILE A 43 -25.57 -15.66 5.07
C ILE A 43 -24.27 -15.05 4.55
N PHE A 44 -24.36 -14.02 3.71
CA PHE A 44 -23.17 -13.41 3.12
C PHE A 44 -22.30 -12.77 4.20
N PRO A 45 -20.99 -13.09 4.25
CA PRO A 45 -20.10 -12.56 5.27
C PRO A 45 -20.07 -11.03 5.21
N ARG A 46 -19.90 -10.41 6.37
CA ARG A 46 -19.68 -8.97 6.46
C ARG A 46 -18.30 -8.67 5.88
N LYS A 47 -18.24 -7.65 5.04
CA LYS A 47 -16.97 -7.16 4.50
C LYS A 47 -16.50 -5.98 5.34
N TYR A 48 -15.20 -5.93 5.53
CA TYR A 48 -14.51 -4.88 6.25
C TYR A 48 -13.51 -4.22 5.31
N ARG A 49 -13.40 -2.90 5.40
CA ARG A 49 -12.43 -2.10 4.64
C ARG A 49 -11.57 -1.31 5.62
N CYS A 50 -10.26 -1.37 5.46
CA CYS A 50 -9.36 -0.48 6.18
C CYS A 50 -9.45 0.93 5.58
N LYS A 51 -9.64 1.97 6.41
CA LYS A 51 -9.67 3.37 5.91
C LYS A 51 -8.29 3.89 5.51
N SER A 52 -7.22 3.36 6.08
CA SER A 52 -5.86 3.80 5.77
C SER A 52 -5.39 3.26 4.41
N CYS A 53 -5.32 1.93 4.24
CA CYS A 53 -4.82 1.32 3.01
C CYS A 53 -5.91 0.97 1.98
N GLY A 54 -7.20 1.03 2.35
CA GLY A 54 -8.30 0.66 1.47
C GLY A 54 -8.48 -0.85 1.26
N ASN A 55 -7.67 -1.71 1.92
CA ASN A 55 -7.79 -3.15 1.75
C ASN A 55 -9.15 -3.65 2.26
N GLU A 56 -9.78 -4.54 1.49
CA GLU A 56 -11.05 -5.16 1.80
C GLU A 56 -10.86 -6.63 2.15
N GLY A 57 -11.49 -7.07 3.22
CA GLY A 57 -11.39 -8.44 3.69
C GLY A 57 -12.55 -8.86 4.57
N GLU A 58 -12.52 -10.13 4.96
CA GLU A 58 -13.43 -10.67 5.96
C GLU A 58 -12.91 -10.41 7.38
N ASN A 59 -13.79 -10.47 8.38
CA ASN A 59 -13.42 -10.30 9.78
C ASN A 59 -12.36 -11.33 10.25
N SER A 60 -12.34 -12.50 9.63
CA SER A 60 -11.40 -13.60 9.89
C SER A 60 -9.98 -13.29 9.43
N GLN A 61 -9.82 -12.36 8.48
CA GLN A 61 -8.52 -11.93 7.96
C GLN A 61 -7.90 -10.79 8.79
N LEU A 62 -8.68 -10.19 9.69
CA LEU A 62 -8.19 -9.17 10.61
C LEU A 62 -7.37 -9.83 11.72
N VAL A 63 -6.26 -9.20 12.06
CA VAL A 63 -5.37 -9.71 13.11
C VAL A 63 -5.83 -9.16 14.45
N ASP A 64 -6.15 -10.05 15.39
CA ASP A 64 -6.37 -9.66 16.77
C ASP A 64 -5.02 -9.47 17.45
N ILE A 65 -4.78 -8.24 17.92
CA ILE A 65 -3.57 -7.85 18.65
C ILE A 65 -3.94 -7.33 20.04
N ASP A 66 -3.03 -7.42 20.99
CA ASP A 66 -3.16 -6.77 22.29
C ASP A 66 -2.68 -5.30 22.23
N TRP A 67 -3.06 -4.48 23.22
CA TRP A 67 -2.60 -3.09 23.32
C TRP A 67 -1.08 -2.99 23.49
N ARG A 68 -0.44 -3.99 24.12
CA ARG A 68 1.02 -4.08 24.24
C ARG A 68 1.69 -4.26 22.89
N ASP A 69 1.13 -5.13 22.05
CA ASP A 69 1.64 -5.34 20.69
C ASP A 69 1.48 -4.08 19.84
N LYS A 70 0.38 -3.34 20.05
CA LYS A 70 0.17 -2.05 19.40
C LYS A 70 1.26 -1.02 19.76
N GLU A 71 1.67 -0.94 21.03
CA GLU A 71 2.76 -0.05 21.42
C GLU A 71 4.10 -0.42 20.77
N LEU A 72 4.36 -1.72 20.56
CA LEU A 72 5.55 -2.18 19.85
C LEU A 72 5.48 -1.77 18.37
N ILE A 73 4.36 -2.01 17.70
CA ILE A 73 4.15 -1.61 16.29
C ILE A 73 4.37 -0.10 16.11
N VAL A 74 3.81 0.73 17.00
CA VAL A 74 3.98 2.19 16.92
C VAL A 74 5.44 2.61 17.12
N LYS A 75 6.17 1.95 18.02
CA LYS A 75 7.61 2.20 18.20
C LYS A 75 8.41 1.79 16.97
N ASP A 76 8.11 0.62 16.41
CA ASP A 76 8.78 0.11 15.22
C ASP A 76 8.54 1.06 14.03
N GLU A 77 7.30 1.51 13.83
CA GLU A 77 6.94 2.53 12.82
C GLU A 77 7.69 3.85 13.02
N ALA A 78 7.79 4.35 14.24
CA ALA A 78 8.52 5.57 14.55
C ALA A 78 10.03 5.42 14.26
N THR A 79 10.63 4.29 14.64
CA THR A 79 12.05 4.04 14.34
C THR A 79 12.31 3.87 12.85
N LEU A 80 11.36 3.29 12.11
CA LEU A 80 11.42 3.17 10.67
C LEU A 80 11.34 4.55 10.01
N ASP A 81 10.43 5.42 10.47
CA ASP A 81 10.27 6.79 9.97
C ASP A 81 11.56 7.59 10.16
N GLU A 82 12.15 7.55 11.36
CA GLU A 82 13.41 8.24 11.62
C GLU A 82 14.56 7.79 10.71
N LYS A 83 14.65 6.48 10.42
CA LYS A 83 15.68 5.92 9.55
C LYS A 83 15.48 6.25 8.08
N ILE A 84 14.23 6.28 7.61
CA ILE A 84 13.88 6.47 6.20
C ILE A 84 13.79 7.95 5.83
N LYS A 85 13.48 8.82 6.79
CA LYS A 85 13.32 10.27 6.58
C LYS A 85 14.42 10.95 5.75
N PRO A 86 15.72 10.62 5.90
CA PRO A 86 16.78 11.20 5.06
C PRO A 86 16.71 10.79 3.59
N TYR A 87 16.01 9.70 3.29
CA TYR A 87 15.92 9.05 1.99
C TYR A 87 14.57 9.29 1.30
N LEU A 88 13.62 9.96 1.97
CA LEU A 88 12.31 10.28 1.42
C LEU A 88 12.42 11.17 0.18
N ASN A 89 11.64 10.83 -0.84
CA ASN A 89 11.54 11.52 -2.13
C ASN A 89 12.82 11.56 -2.97
N ASN A 90 13.87 10.88 -2.54
CA ASN A 90 15.07 10.71 -3.34
C ASN A 90 14.93 9.51 -4.28
N TRP A 91 15.57 9.62 -5.43
CA TRP A 91 15.70 8.52 -6.37
C TRP A 91 17.00 7.78 -6.14
N PHE A 92 16.94 6.46 -6.22
CA PHE A 92 18.09 5.58 -6.05
C PHE A 92 18.26 4.72 -7.28
N ASP A 93 19.51 4.41 -7.55
CA ASP A 93 19.91 3.62 -8.71
C ASP A 93 20.30 2.20 -8.30
N SER A 94 19.88 1.23 -9.10
CA SER A 94 20.31 -0.17 -9.01
C SER A 94 21.21 -0.52 -10.18
N ASN A 95 22.14 -1.44 -9.95
CA ASN A 95 23.00 -1.97 -11.02
C ASN A 95 22.21 -2.66 -12.14
N ASP A 96 20.97 -3.07 -11.86
CA ASP A 96 20.11 -3.84 -12.76
C ASP A 96 19.13 -2.98 -13.59
N LYS A 97 19.47 -1.72 -13.88
CA LYS A 97 18.61 -0.75 -14.63
C LYS A 97 17.25 -0.50 -13.98
N GLN A 98 17.19 -0.54 -12.66
CA GLN A 98 15.98 -0.24 -11.91
C GLN A 98 16.18 1.06 -11.15
N LEU A 99 15.17 1.91 -11.19
CA LEU A 99 15.15 3.12 -10.38
C LEU A 99 14.19 2.94 -9.22
N PHE A 100 14.62 3.35 -8.03
CA PHE A 100 13.83 3.25 -6.82
C PHE A 100 13.48 4.62 -6.28
N LYS A 101 12.28 4.78 -5.73
CA LYS A 101 11.89 5.98 -5.00
C LYS A 101 11.19 5.59 -3.71
N ILE A 102 11.62 6.17 -2.59
CA ILE A 102 10.92 5.99 -1.32
C ILE A 102 9.96 7.14 -1.11
N VAL A 103 8.70 6.82 -0.84
CA VAL A 103 7.60 7.78 -0.73
C VAL A 103 6.68 7.43 0.43
N THR A 104 6.00 8.42 0.98
CA THR A 104 4.96 8.20 1.99
C THR A 104 3.59 8.46 1.38
N TYR A 105 2.70 7.46 1.41
CA TYR A 105 1.33 7.59 0.92
C TYR A 105 0.33 7.13 1.97
N LYS A 106 -0.60 8.03 2.35
CA LYS A 106 -1.62 7.79 3.39
C LYS A 106 -1.06 7.22 4.70
N GLY A 107 0.13 7.67 5.08
CA GLY A 107 0.84 7.23 6.28
C GLY A 107 1.63 5.92 6.15
N ASN A 108 1.67 5.31 4.96
CA ASN A 108 2.46 4.11 4.70
C ASN A 108 3.74 4.47 3.94
N MET A 109 4.86 3.85 4.29
CA MET A 109 6.12 3.99 3.55
C MET A 109 6.19 2.98 2.43
N LEU A 110 6.36 3.48 1.22
CA LEU A 110 6.33 2.70 0.00
C LEU A 110 7.65 2.83 -0.73
N LEU A 111 8.09 1.72 -1.32
CA LEU A 111 9.16 1.68 -2.30
C LEU A 111 8.54 1.53 -3.70
N VAL A 112 8.72 2.55 -4.52
CA VAL A 112 8.36 2.51 -5.94
C VAL A 112 9.56 2.00 -6.70
N VAL A 113 9.37 0.95 -7.50
CA VAL A 113 10.38 0.34 -8.36
C VAL A 113 9.96 0.57 -9.80
N LEU A 114 10.77 1.32 -10.54
CA LEU A 114 10.61 1.60 -11.95
C LEU A 114 11.47 0.62 -12.76
N MET A 115 10.82 -0.17 -13.61
CA MET A 115 11.40 -1.10 -14.59
C MET A 115 10.95 -0.73 -16.00
N GLU A 116 11.68 -1.17 -17.03
CA GLU A 116 11.53 -0.66 -18.42
C GLU A 116 10.06 -0.65 -18.89
N ASP A 117 9.30 -1.69 -18.54
CA ASP A 117 7.91 -1.85 -18.97
C ASP A 117 6.89 -1.76 -17.83
N ASN A 118 7.32 -1.62 -16.57
CA ASN A 118 6.40 -1.67 -15.44
C ASN A 118 6.87 -0.87 -14.23
N VAL A 119 5.89 -0.46 -13.42
CA VAL A 119 6.12 0.12 -12.11
C VAL A 119 5.55 -0.83 -11.07
N LYS A 120 6.36 -1.20 -10.09
CA LYS A 120 5.91 -1.96 -8.91
C LYS A 120 5.99 -1.09 -7.68
N ILE A 121 5.05 -1.27 -6.77
CA ILE A 121 5.00 -0.55 -5.52
C ILE A 121 4.98 -1.58 -4.41
N TYR A 122 5.93 -1.46 -3.49
CA TYR A 122 6.09 -2.34 -2.36
C TYR A 122 5.89 -1.56 -1.06
N SER A 123 5.37 -2.23 -0.04
CA SER A 123 5.35 -1.66 1.31
C SER A 123 6.67 -1.95 1.99
N ILE A 124 7.29 -0.93 2.60
CA ILE A 124 8.51 -1.10 3.38
C ILE A 124 8.11 -1.55 4.80
N ILE A 125 8.59 -2.71 5.21
CA ILE A 125 8.34 -3.25 6.57
C ILE A 125 9.50 -2.89 7.50
N GLU A 126 10.73 -3.04 7.01
CA GLU A 126 11.93 -2.84 7.82
C GLU A 126 13.05 -2.27 6.95
N PHE A 127 13.87 -1.42 7.58
CA PHE A 127 15.01 -0.76 6.96
C PHE A 127 16.25 -0.91 7.85
N SER A 128 17.29 -1.50 7.27
CA SER A 128 18.58 -1.70 7.92
C SER A 128 19.70 -1.13 7.07
N ILE A 129 20.62 -0.42 7.72
CA ILE A 129 21.84 0.12 7.10
C ILE A 129 22.99 -0.70 7.68
N ASN A 130 23.68 -1.47 6.83
CA ASN A 130 24.88 -2.17 7.25
C ASN A 130 26.07 -1.76 6.37
N SER A 131 27.01 -1.03 6.98
CA SER A 131 28.34 -0.63 6.47
C SER A 131 28.44 0.15 5.14
N SER A 132 27.39 0.18 4.32
CA SER A 132 27.24 0.85 3.00
C SER A 132 26.15 0.21 2.15
N THR A 133 25.51 -0.85 2.64
CA THR A 133 24.37 -1.52 2.00
C THR A 133 23.10 -1.23 2.75
N TYR A 134 22.07 -0.84 2.01
CA TYR A 134 20.71 -0.73 2.50
C TYR A 134 20.05 -2.10 2.37
N LYS A 135 19.21 -2.49 3.32
CA LYS A 135 18.34 -3.65 3.21
C LYS A 135 16.93 -3.19 3.51
N ILE A 136 16.06 -3.30 2.51
CA ILE A 136 14.66 -2.94 2.61
C ILE A 136 13.86 -4.23 2.56
N TYR A 137 13.18 -4.57 3.64
CA TYR A 137 12.27 -5.71 3.63
C TYR A 137 10.92 -5.27 3.07
N LEU A 138 10.50 -5.93 2.00
CA LEU A 138 9.32 -5.57 1.24
C LEU A 138 8.19 -6.56 1.50
N LYS A 139 6.96 -6.06 1.60
CA LYS A 139 5.75 -6.88 1.51
C LYS A 139 5.16 -6.74 0.13
N ASP A 140 5.03 -7.86 -0.58
CA ASP A 140 4.46 -7.94 -1.91
C ASP A 140 2.93 -7.85 -1.83
N ASN A 141 2.38 -6.67 -1.51
CA ASN A 141 0.93 -6.52 -1.39
C ASN A 141 0.41 -5.09 -1.38
N ILE A 142 0.49 -4.40 -2.51
CA ILE A 142 -0.29 -3.18 -2.71
C ILE A 142 -1.25 -3.38 -3.86
N ASN A 143 -2.54 -3.40 -3.50
CA ASN A 143 -3.69 -3.58 -4.39
C ASN A 143 -3.57 -2.82 -5.70
N LYS A 144 -4.08 -3.40 -6.80
CA LYS A 144 -4.23 -2.81 -8.15
C LYS A 144 -4.95 -1.45 -8.20
N GLY A 145 -5.50 -0.97 -7.09
CA GLY A 145 -6.08 0.38 -6.96
C GLY A 145 -5.04 1.48 -6.76
N LEU A 146 -3.83 1.16 -6.28
CA LEU A 146 -2.77 2.16 -6.06
C LEU A 146 -2.02 2.53 -7.35
N THR A 147 -2.05 1.64 -8.35
CA THR A 147 -1.53 1.90 -9.70
C THR A 147 -2.25 3.08 -10.38
N SER A 148 -3.55 3.27 -10.14
CA SER A 148 -4.28 4.47 -10.60
C SER A 148 -3.94 5.74 -9.83
N SER A 149 -3.34 5.61 -8.64
CA SER A 149 -2.89 6.73 -7.79
C SER A 149 -1.40 7.06 -7.98
N MET A 150 -0.72 6.46 -8.97
CA MET A 150 0.68 6.77 -9.29
C MET A 150 0.91 8.27 -9.48
N LEU A 151 -0.06 8.97 -10.08
CA LEU A 151 -0.03 10.41 -10.28
C LEU A 151 0.08 11.23 -8.97
N GLU A 152 -0.34 10.66 -7.84
CA GLU A 152 -0.21 11.31 -6.52
C GLU A 152 1.17 11.10 -5.89
N ILE A 153 1.95 10.14 -6.39
CA ILE A 153 3.26 9.73 -5.84
C ILE A 153 4.43 10.42 -6.58
N PHE A 154 4.24 10.64 -7.88
CA PHE A 154 5.17 11.39 -8.71
C PHE A 154 4.82 12.88 -8.70
N SER A 155 5.81 13.76 -8.83
CA SER A 155 5.51 15.16 -9.14
C SER A 155 4.97 15.27 -10.56
N GLU A 156 4.17 16.30 -10.87
CA GLU A 156 3.63 16.50 -12.22
C GLU A 156 4.72 16.48 -13.29
N GLU A 157 5.89 17.05 -12.99
CA GLU A 157 7.08 17.01 -13.85
C GLU A 157 7.61 15.59 -14.09
N GLU A 158 7.63 14.73 -13.07
CA GLU A 158 8.13 13.35 -13.16
C GLU A 158 7.18 12.50 -14.01
N VAL A 159 5.86 12.67 -13.82
CA VAL A 159 4.84 12.02 -14.64
C VAL A 159 5.02 12.42 -16.10
N LEU A 160 5.19 13.71 -16.37
CA LEU A 160 5.29 14.21 -17.75
C LEU A 160 6.53 13.68 -18.47
N GLN A 161 7.65 13.53 -17.77
CA GLN A 161 8.85 12.92 -18.35
C GLN A 161 8.68 11.42 -18.61
N TYR A 162 8.06 10.70 -17.67
CA TYR A 162 7.79 9.27 -17.82
C TYR A 162 6.77 8.96 -18.93
N GLU A 163 5.65 9.69 -18.98
CA GLU A 163 4.59 9.49 -19.98
C GLU A 163 5.04 9.84 -21.41
N ASN A 164 6.01 10.73 -21.55
CA ASN A 164 6.61 11.08 -22.84
C ASN A 164 7.54 10.00 -23.43
N LYS A 165 7.53 8.77 -22.88
CA LYS A 165 8.22 7.58 -23.38
C LYS A 165 9.74 7.75 -23.45
N GLN A 166 10.32 8.44 -22.48
CA GLN A 166 11.74 8.32 -22.26
C GLN A 166 12.05 6.90 -21.80
N THR A 167 13.07 6.29 -22.40
CA THR A 167 13.69 5.08 -21.86
C THR A 167 14.10 5.32 -20.41
N ILE A 168 14.20 4.27 -19.59
CA ILE A 168 14.64 4.43 -18.19
C ILE A 168 15.99 5.16 -18.12
N GLU A 169 16.87 4.90 -19.08
CA GLU A 169 18.14 5.57 -19.22
C GLU A 169 18.00 7.09 -19.41
N GLU A 170 17.10 7.56 -20.28
CA GLU A 170 16.84 9.00 -20.47
C GLU A 170 16.24 9.64 -19.21
N PHE A 171 15.33 8.92 -18.52
CA PHE A 171 14.78 9.39 -17.25
C PHE A 171 15.85 9.46 -16.15
N ARG A 172 16.77 8.49 -16.12
CA ARG A 172 17.93 8.46 -15.23
C ARG A 172 18.86 9.63 -15.49
N GLU A 173 19.18 9.94 -16.74
CA GLU A 173 19.98 11.10 -17.12
C GLU A 173 19.33 12.40 -16.67
N TRP A 174 18.01 12.54 -16.85
CA TRP A 174 17.26 13.69 -16.36
C TRP A 174 17.31 13.81 -14.82
N LEU A 175 17.20 12.71 -14.09
CA LEU A 175 17.33 12.69 -12.62
C LEU A 175 18.73 13.13 -12.16
N ILE A 176 19.77 12.75 -12.90
CA ILE A 176 21.15 13.18 -12.65
C ILE A 176 21.28 14.69 -12.89
N GLU A 177 20.75 15.22 -13.99
CA GLU A 177 20.76 16.65 -14.30
C GLU A 177 20.06 17.48 -13.21
N LYS A 178 19.01 16.92 -12.60
CA LYS A 178 18.25 17.55 -11.51
C LYS A 178 18.83 17.34 -10.12
N GLU A 179 19.97 16.66 -9.99
CA GLU A 179 20.59 16.30 -8.70
C GLU A 179 19.62 15.55 -7.75
N LYS A 180 18.66 14.80 -8.33
CA LYS A 180 17.66 14.03 -7.58
C LYS A 180 18.05 12.56 -7.38
N LEU A 181 19.11 12.12 -8.06
CA LEU A 181 19.64 10.77 -7.97
C LEU A 181 20.70 10.69 -6.87
N VAL A 182 20.48 9.81 -5.89
CA VAL A 182 21.41 9.51 -4.80
C VAL A 182 22.09 8.17 -5.07
N ASP A 183 23.36 8.07 -4.69
CA ASP A 183 24.17 6.88 -4.92
C ASP A 183 23.59 5.61 -4.29
N PHE A 184 23.65 4.56 -5.10
CA PHE A 184 23.42 3.13 -4.91
C PHE A 184 22.67 2.65 -3.64
N LEU A 185 21.48 2.10 -3.87
CA LEU A 185 20.69 1.41 -2.86
C LEU A 185 20.53 -0.06 -3.26
N ASN A 186 21.28 -0.96 -2.61
CA ASN A 186 21.02 -2.40 -2.73
C ASN A 186 19.63 -2.68 -2.15
N VAL A 187 18.73 -3.29 -2.93
CA VAL A 187 17.39 -3.67 -2.48
C VAL A 187 17.29 -5.19 -2.56
N GLU A 188 17.10 -5.86 -1.42
CA GLU A 188 16.78 -7.29 -1.37
C GLU A 188 15.26 -7.45 -1.17
N VAL A 189 14.57 -7.98 -2.17
CA VAL A 189 13.13 -8.31 -2.09
C VAL A 189 12.99 -9.73 -1.54
N MET A 190 12.15 -9.96 -0.51
CA MET A 190 11.80 -11.28 0.02
C MET A 190 10.39 -11.72 -0.41
#